data_AF-A0A9R0VUA3-F1
#
_entry.id   AF-A0A9R0VUA3-F1
#
_cell.length_a   1.000
_cell.length_b   1.000
_cell.length_c   1.000
_cell.angle_alpha   90.00
_cell.angle_beta   90.00
_cell.angle_gamma   90.00
#
_symmetry.space_group_name_H-M   'P 1'
#
loop_
_entity.id
_entity.type
_entity.pdbx_description
1 polymer ?
#
loop_
_entity_poly.entity_id
_entity_poly.type
_entity_poly.pdbx_seq_one_letter_code
_entity_poly.pdbx_strand_id
1 'polypeptide(L)'
;MASSFNGGSVLFVLSALLLCGATQITPMDYLLPICKTVGGGSTFVGIQFCMDTFHSNPRTAHGATYQELAAIAVDLLTVNATSTKAKIGGLLGGKTADAATAQCLRSCQTLYGGILQRQPGSAAAVKDGKFSEAISPLEKSAAAAKECEDGFSKSHVPSPVTVENGNAFQLAKLAVALLQV
;
A
#
# COMPACT_ATOMS: atom_id res chain seq x y z
N MET A 1 -38.99 23.03 60.63
CA MET A 1 -38.30 22.59 61.88
C MET A 1 -37.28 21.57 61.41
N ALA A 2 -36.03 21.95 61.11
CA ALA A 2 -34.94 22.25 62.04
C ALA A 2 -34.67 21.12 63.05
N SER A 3 -33.44 20.60 62.98
CA SER A 3 -32.57 19.95 64.00
C SER A 3 -32.20 18.51 63.63
N SER A 4 -30.95 18.19 63.25
CA SER A 4 -29.69 18.15 64.03
C SER A 4 -29.69 17.07 65.12
N PHE A 5 -28.64 16.28 65.41
CA PHE A 5 -27.30 16.00 64.85
C PHE A 5 -26.72 14.80 65.66
N ASN A 6 -25.54 14.31 65.25
CA ASN A 6 -24.55 13.49 65.99
C ASN A 6 -24.79 11.96 66.07
N GLY A 7 -23.76 11.12 65.95
CA GLY A 7 -22.33 11.38 65.83
C GLY A 7 -21.56 10.06 65.63
N GLY A 8 -20.32 10.16 65.17
CA GLY A 8 -19.43 9.01 64.99
C GLY A 8 -18.17 9.36 64.23
N SER A 9 -17.14 9.81 64.94
CA SER A 9 -15.76 9.98 64.46
C SER A 9 -15.17 8.65 63.99
N VAL A 10 -14.69 8.56 62.75
CA VAL A 10 -13.61 7.64 62.37
C VAL A 10 -12.75 8.28 61.25
N LEU A 11 -11.53 8.62 61.66
CA LEU A 11 -10.25 8.61 60.94
C LEU A 11 -10.19 8.90 59.42
N PHE A 12 -9.47 9.98 59.11
CA PHE A 12 -8.38 10.09 58.13
C PHE A 12 -8.10 8.84 57.25
N VAL A 13 -8.38 8.94 55.94
CA VAL A 13 -7.48 8.41 54.91
C VAL A 13 -7.45 9.37 53.73
N LEU A 14 -6.35 10.12 53.62
CA LEU A 14 -5.94 10.76 52.36
C LEU A 14 -5.62 9.66 51.35
N SER A 15 -6.53 9.36 50.44
CA SER A 15 -6.17 8.67 49.19
C SER A 15 -6.02 9.72 48.11
N ALA A 16 -4.80 10.28 48.02
CA ALA A 16 -4.34 10.98 46.84
C ALA A 16 -4.41 9.99 45.67
N LEU A 17 -5.45 10.10 44.85
CA LEU A 17 -5.49 9.48 43.53
C LEU A 17 -4.40 10.14 42.69
N LEU A 18 -3.20 9.57 42.74
CA LEU A 18 -2.23 9.67 41.65
C LEU A 18 -2.87 9.06 40.40
N LEU A 19 -3.61 9.86 39.63
CA LEU A 19 -3.70 9.60 38.21
C LEU A 19 -2.32 9.93 37.64
N CYS A 20 -1.45 8.90 37.62
CA CYS A 20 -0.39 8.83 36.63
C CYS A 20 -1.03 9.14 35.27
N GLY A 21 -0.78 10.34 34.75
CA GLY A 21 -0.92 10.57 33.33
C GLY A 21 0.04 9.62 32.66
N ALA A 22 -0.46 8.47 32.20
CA ALA A 22 0.25 7.65 31.25
C ALA A 22 0.45 8.56 30.03
N THR A 23 1.64 9.14 29.91
CA THR A 23 2.11 9.66 28.65
C THR A 23 2.12 8.45 27.73
N GLN A 24 1.10 8.34 26.88
CA GLN A 24 1.14 7.42 25.77
C GLN A 24 2.28 7.93 24.88
N ILE A 25 3.48 7.38 25.07
CA ILE A 25 4.54 7.46 24.08
C ILE A 25 3.98 6.67 22.92
N THR A 26 3.33 7.34 21.97
CA THR A 26 3.05 6.74 20.68
C THR A 26 4.41 6.28 20.15
N PRO A 27 4.60 4.98 19.88
CA PRO A 27 5.85 4.52 19.27
C PRO A 27 6.07 5.40 18.05
N MET A 28 7.20 6.13 18.01
CA MET A 28 7.51 6.96 16.86
C MET A 28 7.49 6.05 15.65
N ASP A 29 6.64 6.38 14.70
CA ASP A 29 6.41 5.50 13.57
C ASP A 29 7.66 5.45 12.71
N TYR A 30 8.41 4.35 12.82
CA TYR A 30 9.71 4.18 12.17
C TYR A 30 9.61 4.23 10.64
N LEU A 31 8.41 3.99 10.08
CA LEU A 31 8.16 4.10 8.65
C LEU A 31 8.00 5.55 8.19
N LEU A 32 7.60 6.46 9.08
CA LEU A 32 7.38 7.86 8.71
C LEU A 32 8.62 8.54 8.12
N PRO A 33 9.84 8.44 8.70
CA PRO A 33 11.02 9.01 8.06
C PRO A 33 11.32 8.35 6.71
N ILE A 34 11.16 7.03 6.59
CA ILE A 34 11.38 6.29 5.34
C ILE A 34 10.40 6.75 4.25
N CYS A 35 9.10 6.78 4.56
CA CYS A 35 8.05 7.21 3.66
C CYS A 35 8.13 8.70 3.31
N LYS A 36 8.68 9.55 4.20
CA LYS A 36 9.06 10.93 3.85
C LYS A 36 10.22 10.98 2.87
N THR A 37 11.23 10.13 3.01
CA THR A 37 12.36 10.07 2.06
C THR A 37 11.88 9.68 0.66
N VAL A 38 11.09 8.61 0.53
CA VAL A 38 10.65 8.11 -0.79
C VAL A 38 9.43 8.83 -1.36
N GLY A 39 8.56 9.38 -0.49
CA GLY A 39 7.30 10.01 -0.88
C GLY A 39 7.28 11.54 -0.81
N GLY A 40 8.21 12.17 -0.08
CA GLY A 40 8.19 13.61 0.20
C GLY A 40 8.43 14.52 -1.00
N GLY A 41 9.05 14.00 -2.07
CA GLY A 41 9.25 14.69 -3.35
C GLY A 41 8.72 13.93 -4.57
N SER A 42 8.09 12.77 -4.36
CA SER A 42 7.59 11.93 -5.44
C SER A 42 6.22 12.42 -5.91
N THR A 43 6.05 12.61 -7.22
CA THR A 43 4.75 12.89 -7.83
C THR A 43 3.89 11.63 -7.99
N PHE A 44 4.42 10.46 -7.65
CA PHE A 44 3.81 9.16 -7.95
C PHE A 44 3.38 8.38 -6.71
N VAL A 45 4.11 8.49 -5.61
CA VAL A 45 3.85 7.77 -4.35
C VAL A 45 3.73 8.78 -3.22
N GLY A 46 2.52 8.91 -2.68
CA GLY A 46 2.30 9.75 -1.50
C GLY A 46 2.82 9.08 -0.23
N ILE A 47 3.20 9.89 0.76
CA ILE A 47 3.60 9.42 2.09
C ILE A 47 2.53 8.49 2.68
N GLN A 48 1.25 8.88 2.58
CA GLN A 48 0.14 8.08 3.12
C GLN A 48 0.06 6.69 2.50
N PHE A 49 0.18 6.59 1.17
CA PHE A 49 0.17 5.29 0.48
C PHE A 49 1.31 4.38 0.95
N CYS A 50 2.51 4.94 1.13
CA CYS A 50 3.66 4.22 1.66
C CYS A 50 3.39 3.71 3.09
N MET A 51 2.85 4.57 3.97
CA MET A 51 2.50 4.19 5.34
C MET A 51 1.45 3.08 5.35
N ASP A 52 0.33 3.27 4.64
CA ASP A 52 -0.78 2.31 4.59
C ASP A 52 -0.33 0.95 4.06
N THR A 53 0.51 0.96 3.02
CA THR A 53 1.08 -0.25 2.41
C THR A 53 1.84 -1.08 3.44
N PHE A 54 2.71 -0.44 4.24
CA PHE A 54 3.59 -1.15 5.15
C PHE A 54 2.94 -1.47 6.49
N HIS A 55 2.09 -0.60 7.03
CA HIS A 55 1.30 -0.88 8.23
C HIS A 55 0.33 -2.03 8.04
N SER A 56 -0.26 -2.15 6.86
CA SER A 56 -1.21 -3.23 6.55
C SER A 56 -0.53 -4.57 6.26
N ASN A 57 0.81 -4.61 6.20
CA ASN A 57 1.55 -5.82 5.88
C ASN A 57 2.25 -6.39 7.12
N PRO A 58 1.87 -7.60 7.59
CA PRO A 58 2.46 -8.20 8.79
C PRO A 58 3.93 -8.60 8.61
N ARG A 59 4.45 -8.61 7.37
CA ARG A 59 5.87 -8.87 7.09
C ARG A 59 6.76 -7.63 7.29
N THR A 60 6.18 -6.45 7.49
CA THR A 60 6.93 -5.23 7.73
C THR A 60 7.48 -5.23 9.15
N ALA A 61 8.73 -5.68 9.30
CA ALA A 61 9.42 -5.70 10.58
C ALA A 61 9.84 -4.28 11.02
N HIS A 62 9.84 -4.05 12.32
CA HIS A 62 10.45 -2.86 12.89
C HIS A 62 11.94 -2.79 12.51
N GLY A 63 12.37 -1.66 11.96
CA GLY A 63 13.75 -1.48 11.49
C GLY A 63 14.05 -2.12 10.12
N ALA A 64 13.03 -2.49 9.34
CA ALA A 64 13.23 -2.99 7.98
C ALA A 64 14.04 -2.00 7.12
N THR A 65 14.98 -2.56 6.36
CA THR A 65 15.80 -1.83 5.39
C THR A 65 15.00 -1.41 4.17
N TYR A 66 15.49 -0.42 3.43
CA TYR A 66 14.89 -0.02 2.14
C TYR A 66 14.75 -1.20 1.17
N GLN A 67 15.73 -2.10 1.15
CA GLN A 67 15.71 -3.31 0.33
C GLN A 67 14.60 -4.28 0.74
N GLU A 68 14.41 -4.53 2.04
CA GLU A 68 13.34 -5.39 2.54
C GLU A 68 11.96 -4.80 2.25
N LEU A 69 11.80 -3.49 2.43
CA LEU A 69 10.57 -2.77 2.08
C LEU A 69 10.31 -2.80 0.58
N ALA A 70 11.35 -2.67 -0.26
CA ALA A 70 11.22 -2.81 -1.71
C ALA A 70 10.77 -4.22 -2.09
N ALA A 71 11.33 -5.26 -1.46
CA ALA A 71 10.91 -6.64 -1.68
C ALA A 71 9.43 -6.85 -1.31
N ILE A 72 8.98 -6.27 -0.19
CA ILE A 72 7.56 -6.30 0.20
C ILE A 72 6.67 -5.61 -0.86
N ALA A 73 7.08 -4.44 -1.37
CA ALA A 73 6.32 -3.73 -2.40
C ALA A 73 6.25 -4.52 -3.73
N VAL A 74 7.33 -5.20 -4.12
CA VAL A 74 7.37 -6.10 -5.30
C VAL A 74 6.42 -7.29 -5.13
N ASP A 75 6.41 -7.91 -3.94
CA ASP A 75 5.49 -9.01 -3.62
C ASP A 75 4.02 -8.54 -3.66
N LEU A 76 3.73 -7.39 -3.05
CA LEU A 76 2.39 -6.80 -3.08
C LEU A 76 1.94 -6.47 -4.49
N LEU A 77 2.84 -5.96 -5.35
CA LEU A 77 2.54 -5.74 -6.77
C LEU A 77 2.18 -7.05 -7.46
N THR A 78 2.88 -8.14 -7.14
CA THR A 78 2.59 -9.48 -7.69
C THR A 78 1.21 -9.97 -7.26
N VAL A 79 0.87 -9.81 -5.98
CA VAL A 79 -0.45 -10.18 -5.44
C VAL A 79 -1.56 -9.35 -6.11
N ASN A 80 -1.40 -8.03 -6.15
CA ASN A 80 -2.35 -7.13 -6.80
C ASN A 80 -2.51 -7.52 -8.28
N ALA A 81 -1.42 -7.62 -9.04
CA ALA A 81 -1.46 -7.96 -10.46
C ALA A 81 -2.11 -9.33 -10.75
N THR A 82 -1.88 -10.32 -9.90
CA THR A 82 -2.51 -11.64 -10.01
C THR A 82 -4.02 -11.54 -9.80
N SER A 83 -4.43 -10.85 -8.74
CA SER A 83 -5.85 -10.62 -8.42
C SER A 83 -6.55 -9.83 -9.53
N THR A 84 -5.94 -8.76 -10.02
CA THR A 84 -6.51 -7.94 -11.11
C THR A 84 -6.66 -8.74 -12.39
N LYS A 85 -5.65 -9.52 -12.77
CA LYS A 85 -5.74 -10.39 -13.95
C LYS A 85 -6.87 -11.41 -13.83
N ALA A 86 -7.07 -11.99 -12.65
CA ALA A 86 -8.19 -12.88 -12.38
C ALA A 86 -9.54 -12.16 -12.46
N LYS A 87 -9.66 -10.97 -11.85
CA LYS A 87 -10.85 -10.11 -11.93
C LYS A 87 -11.20 -9.77 -13.38
N ILE A 88 -10.22 -9.36 -14.18
CA ILE A 88 -10.38 -9.10 -15.62
C ILE A 88 -10.90 -10.34 -16.34
N GLY A 89 -10.34 -11.52 -16.05
CA GLY A 89 -10.82 -12.79 -16.61
C GLY A 89 -12.29 -13.07 -16.27
N GLY A 90 -12.70 -12.82 -15.03
CA GLY A 90 -14.09 -12.94 -14.59
C GLY A 90 -15.02 -11.97 -15.32
N LEU A 91 -14.61 -10.71 -15.47
CA LEU A 91 -15.37 -9.69 -16.20
C LEU A 91 -15.56 -10.06 -17.69
N LEU A 92 -14.52 -10.61 -18.33
CA LEU A 92 -14.57 -11.06 -19.72
C LEU A 92 -15.43 -12.32 -19.92
N GLY A 93 -15.55 -13.17 -18.91
CA GLY A 93 -16.42 -14.36 -18.94
C GLY A 93 -17.89 -14.06 -18.66
N GLY A 94 -18.21 -12.85 -18.18
CA GLY A 94 -19.58 -12.39 -17.92
C GLY A 94 -20.32 -11.97 -19.20
N LYS A 95 -21.66 -11.95 -19.14
CA LYS A 95 -22.52 -11.54 -20.27
C LYS A 95 -22.79 -10.02 -20.35
N THR A 96 -22.14 -9.21 -19.51
CA THR A 96 -22.58 -7.83 -19.22
C THR A 96 -21.63 -6.73 -19.69
N ALA A 97 -20.42 -7.06 -20.16
CA ALA A 97 -19.51 -6.05 -20.68
C ALA A 97 -19.88 -5.67 -22.11
N ASP A 98 -20.03 -4.37 -22.39
CA ASP A 98 -20.14 -3.87 -23.75
C ASP A 98 -18.84 -4.10 -24.54
N ALA A 99 -18.90 -3.97 -25.86
CA ALA A 99 -17.78 -4.30 -26.74
C ALA A 99 -16.52 -3.44 -26.48
N ALA A 100 -16.69 -2.16 -26.13
CA ALA A 100 -15.56 -1.27 -25.86
C ALA A 100 -14.90 -1.64 -24.52
N THR A 101 -15.71 -1.84 -23.47
CA THR A 101 -15.22 -2.32 -22.17
C THR A 101 -14.51 -3.67 -22.30
N ALA A 102 -15.08 -4.62 -23.03
CA ALA A 102 -14.47 -5.92 -23.26
C ALA A 102 -13.13 -5.81 -24.00
N GLN A 103 -13.00 -4.89 -24.96
CA GLN A 103 -11.75 -4.64 -25.66
C GLN A 103 -10.68 -4.07 -24.74
N CYS A 104 -11.01 -3.06 -23.93
CA CYS A 104 -10.10 -2.50 -22.93
C CYS A 104 -9.64 -3.59 -21.93
N LEU A 105 -10.56 -4.43 -21.46
CA LEU A 105 -10.25 -5.54 -20.56
C LEU A 105 -9.27 -6.55 -21.17
N ARG A 106 -9.40 -6.91 -22.46
CA ARG A 106 -8.43 -7.80 -23.13
C ARG A 106 -7.05 -7.19 -23.24
N SER A 107 -6.96 -5.89 -23.57
CA SER A 107 -5.69 -5.15 -23.57
C SER A 107 -5.06 -5.16 -22.17
N CYS A 108 -5.83 -4.85 -21.14
CA CYS A 108 -5.40 -4.92 -19.75
C CYS A 108 -4.94 -6.33 -19.35
N GLN A 109 -5.63 -7.38 -19.78
CA GLN A 109 -5.23 -8.76 -19.49
C GLN A 109 -3.82 -9.07 -20.00
N THR A 110 -3.47 -8.54 -21.18
CA THR A 110 -2.14 -8.66 -21.78
C THR A 110 -1.10 -7.86 -20.98
N LEU A 111 -1.42 -6.61 -20.63
CA LEU A 111 -0.54 -5.73 -19.83
C LEU A 111 -0.23 -6.34 -18.45
N TYR A 112 -1.24 -6.84 -17.73
CA TYR A 112 -1.06 -7.55 -16.46
C TYR A 112 -0.30 -8.87 -16.61
N GLY A 113 -0.46 -9.57 -17.74
CA GLY A 113 0.42 -10.67 -18.10
C GLY A 113 1.89 -10.24 -18.16
N GLY A 114 2.18 -9.11 -18.82
CA GLY A 114 3.52 -8.53 -18.90
C GLY A 114 4.08 -8.06 -17.55
N ILE A 115 3.25 -7.56 -16.64
CA ILE A 115 3.67 -7.25 -15.25
C ILE A 115 4.14 -8.53 -14.57
N LEU A 116 3.30 -9.58 -14.56
CA LEU A 116 3.61 -10.84 -13.87
C LEU A 116 4.85 -11.55 -14.44
N GLN A 117 5.07 -11.47 -15.75
CA GLN A 117 6.28 -12.04 -16.38
C GLN A 117 7.58 -11.38 -15.90
N ARG A 118 7.55 -10.11 -15.49
CA ARG A 118 8.73 -9.38 -15.02
C ARG A 118 9.01 -9.61 -13.53
N GLN A 119 8.01 -10.00 -12.75
CA GLN A 119 8.12 -10.06 -11.30
C GLN A 119 9.17 -11.03 -10.76
N PRO A 120 9.34 -12.27 -11.26
CA PRO A 120 10.37 -13.17 -10.74
C PRO A 120 11.78 -12.58 -10.86
N GLY A 121 12.08 -11.95 -12.00
CA GLY A 121 13.37 -11.29 -12.23
C GLY A 121 13.56 -10.08 -11.33
N SER A 122 12.54 -9.22 -11.21
CA SER A 122 12.57 -8.08 -10.28
C SER A 122 12.78 -8.51 -8.83
N ALA A 123 12.04 -9.51 -8.37
CA ALA A 123 12.15 -10.01 -6.99
C ALA A 123 13.53 -10.59 -6.70
N ALA A 124 14.09 -11.38 -7.63
CA ALA A 124 15.44 -11.90 -7.52
C ALA A 124 16.49 -10.78 -7.49
N ALA A 125 16.38 -9.80 -8.40
CA ALA A 125 17.30 -8.67 -8.46
C ALA A 125 17.26 -7.82 -7.17
N VAL A 126 16.09 -7.56 -6.60
CA VAL A 126 15.97 -6.88 -5.30
C VAL A 126 16.62 -7.69 -4.19
N LYS A 127 16.35 -9.00 -4.13
CA LYS A 127 16.94 -9.88 -3.11
C LYS A 127 18.47 -9.94 -3.19
N ASP A 128 19.01 -9.97 -4.39
CA ASP A 128 20.45 -10.07 -4.66
C ASP A 128 21.20 -8.72 -4.55
N GLY A 129 20.51 -7.61 -4.27
CA GLY A 129 21.13 -6.28 -4.23
C GLY A 129 21.38 -5.66 -5.61
N LYS A 130 20.89 -6.28 -6.69
CA LYS A 130 21.06 -5.84 -8.09
C LYS A 130 19.99 -4.81 -8.47
N PHE A 131 19.94 -3.70 -7.75
CA PHE A 131 18.81 -2.75 -7.83
C PHE A 131 18.63 -2.13 -9.22
N SER A 132 19.72 -1.86 -9.93
CA SER A 132 19.68 -1.37 -11.32
C SER A 132 18.95 -2.33 -12.27
N GLU A 133 19.07 -3.64 -12.05
CA GLU A 133 18.39 -4.68 -12.82
C GLU A 133 16.90 -4.78 -12.47
N ALA A 134 16.49 -4.38 -11.26
CA ALA A 134 15.10 -4.37 -10.83
C ALA A 134 14.32 -3.12 -11.29
N ILE A 135 14.98 -1.96 -11.33
CA ILE A 135 14.33 -0.65 -11.57
C ILE A 135 13.64 -0.60 -12.95
N SER A 136 14.33 -0.93 -14.04
CA SER A 136 13.74 -0.83 -15.38
C SER A 136 12.52 -1.74 -15.57
N PRO A 137 12.55 -3.03 -15.16
CA PRO A 137 11.36 -3.86 -15.10
C PRO A 137 10.24 -3.29 -14.23
N LEU A 138 10.52 -2.66 -13.08
CA LEU A 138 9.46 -2.11 -12.23
C LEU A 138 8.81 -0.86 -12.83
N GLU A 139 9.58 0.03 -13.45
CA GLU A 139 9.03 1.19 -14.19
C GLU A 139 8.13 0.76 -15.35
N LYS A 140 8.51 -0.29 -16.09
CA LYS A 140 7.64 -0.89 -17.10
C LYS A 140 6.34 -1.46 -16.49
N SER A 141 6.31 -1.80 -15.20
CA SER A 141 5.12 -2.36 -14.55
C SER A 141 4.17 -1.25 -14.19
N ALA A 142 4.71 -0.16 -13.66
CA ALA A 142 3.98 1.08 -13.46
C ALA A 142 3.36 1.56 -14.79
N ALA A 143 4.17 1.64 -15.85
CA ALA A 143 3.70 2.06 -17.17
C ALA A 143 2.55 1.18 -17.70
N ALA A 144 2.67 -0.15 -17.58
CA ALA A 144 1.63 -1.09 -18.02
C ALA A 144 0.31 -0.93 -17.23
N ALA A 145 0.39 -0.72 -15.91
CA ALA A 145 -0.81 -0.47 -15.09
C ALA A 145 -1.49 0.85 -15.49
N LYS A 146 -0.71 1.91 -15.73
CA LYS A 146 -1.21 3.19 -16.21
C LYS A 146 -1.81 3.08 -17.61
N GLU A 147 -1.16 2.35 -18.52
CA GLU A 147 -1.65 2.14 -19.88
C GLU A 147 -3.01 1.41 -19.89
N CYS A 148 -3.21 0.45 -18.98
CA CYS A 148 -4.51 -0.19 -18.81
C CYS A 148 -5.59 0.84 -18.43
N GLU A 149 -5.34 1.70 -17.44
CA GLU A 149 -6.30 2.72 -17.02
C GLU A 149 -6.57 3.79 -18.10
N ASP A 150 -5.50 4.25 -18.75
CA ASP A 150 -5.59 5.20 -19.87
C ASP A 150 -6.42 4.60 -21.02
N GLY A 151 -6.37 3.28 -21.22
CA GLY A 151 -7.15 2.57 -22.23
C GLY A 151 -8.66 2.75 -22.07
N PHE A 152 -9.18 2.64 -20.85
CA PHE A 152 -10.60 2.88 -20.56
C PHE A 152 -10.97 4.35 -20.78
N SER A 153 -10.13 5.27 -20.31
CA SER A 153 -10.34 6.72 -20.46
C SER A 153 -10.39 7.14 -21.93
N LYS A 154 -9.46 6.64 -22.76
CA LYS A 154 -9.40 6.90 -24.21
C LYS A 154 -10.59 6.32 -24.98
N SER A 155 -11.18 5.24 -24.47
CA SER A 155 -12.38 4.61 -25.02
C SER A 155 -13.68 5.20 -24.44
N HIS A 156 -13.60 6.22 -23.58
CA HIS A 156 -14.73 6.85 -22.91
C HIS A 156 -15.64 5.87 -22.16
N VAL A 157 -15.06 4.80 -21.61
CA VAL A 157 -15.76 3.80 -20.80
C VAL A 157 -15.23 3.84 -19.35
N PRO A 158 -16.09 3.63 -18.34
CA PRO A 158 -15.64 3.51 -16.97
C PRO A 158 -14.74 2.28 -16.79
N SER A 159 -13.60 2.45 -16.12
CA SER A 159 -12.71 1.34 -15.78
C SER A 159 -13.28 0.55 -14.59
N PRO A 160 -13.56 -0.76 -14.74
CA PRO A 160 -13.98 -1.61 -13.63
C PRO A 160 -12.81 -2.01 -12.71
N VAL A 161 -11.59 -1.55 -13.01
CA VAL A 161 -10.34 -1.93 -12.32
C VAL A 161 -9.47 -0.71 -11.95
N THR A 162 -10.05 0.48 -11.85
CA THR A 162 -9.32 1.74 -11.52
C THR A 162 -8.50 1.63 -10.25
N VAL A 163 -9.08 1.09 -9.17
CA VAL A 163 -8.39 0.96 -7.89
C VAL A 163 -7.19 0.03 -8.01
N GLU A 164 -7.37 -1.11 -8.68
CA GLU A 164 -6.32 -2.08 -8.90
C GLU A 164 -5.18 -1.54 -9.77
N ASN A 165 -5.51 -0.77 -10.81
CA ASN A 165 -4.53 -0.09 -11.67
C ASN A 165 -3.72 0.96 -10.89
N GLY A 166 -4.40 1.76 -10.07
CA GLY A 166 -3.76 2.73 -9.18
C GLY A 166 -2.80 2.06 -8.20
N ASN A 167 -3.25 1.00 -7.54
CA ASN A 167 -2.43 0.23 -6.61
C ASN A 167 -1.22 -0.39 -7.31
N ALA A 168 -1.39 -1.02 -8.48
CA ALA A 168 -0.27 -1.58 -9.25
C ALA A 168 0.75 -0.51 -9.62
N PHE A 169 0.28 0.65 -10.09
CA PHE A 169 1.15 1.78 -10.41
C PHE A 169 1.94 2.24 -9.18
N GLN A 170 1.26 2.52 -8.08
CA GLN A 170 1.89 3.07 -6.88
C GLN A 170 2.82 2.05 -6.20
N LEU A 171 2.48 0.76 -6.17
CA LEU A 171 3.37 -0.29 -5.63
C LEU A 171 4.66 -0.41 -6.46
N ALA A 172 4.55 -0.39 -7.80
CA ALA A 172 5.71 -0.42 -8.67
C ALA A 172 6.61 0.80 -8.46
N LYS A 173 6.02 2.00 -8.37
CA LYS A 173 6.77 3.25 -8.13
C LYS A 173 7.35 3.33 -6.72
N LEU A 174 6.67 2.76 -5.72
CA LEU A 174 7.16 2.68 -4.35
C LEU A 174 8.40 1.78 -4.29
N ALA A 175 8.34 0.61 -4.94
CA ALA A 175 9.50 -0.27 -5.04
C ALA A 175 10.69 0.45 -5.71
N VAL A 176 10.48 1.16 -6.84
CA VAL A 176 11.55 1.93 -7.49
C VAL A 176 12.12 2.99 -6.56
N ALA A 177 11.28 3.77 -5.88
CA ALA A 177 11.72 4.84 -5.00
C ALA A 177 12.56 4.31 -3.83
N LEU A 178 12.18 3.17 -3.24
CA LEU A 178 12.94 2.51 -2.17
C LEU A 178 14.31 2.01 -2.65
N LEU A 179 14.42 1.56 -3.91
CA LEU A 179 15.67 1.06 -4.51
C LEU A 179 16.65 2.16 -4.94
N GLN A 180 16.22 3.42 -4.90
CA GLN A 180 16.99 4.58 -5.34
C GLN A 180 17.55 5.43 -4.18
N VAL A 181 17.27 5.03 -2.94
CA VAL A 181 17.83 5.66 -1.73
C VAL A 181 19.27 5.21 -1.52
#